data_AF-A0A7C3MI25-F1
#
_entry.id   AF-A0A7C3MI25-F1
#
_cell.length_a   1.000
_cell.length_b   1.000
_cell.length_c   1.000
_cell.angle_alpha   90.00
_cell.angle_beta   90.00
_cell.angle_gamma   90.00
#
_symmetry.space_group_name_H-M   'P 1'
#
loop_
_entity.id
_entity.type
_entity.pdbx_description
1 polymer ?
#
loop_
_entity_poly.entity_id
_entity_poly.type
_entity_poly.pdbx_seq_one_letter_code
_entity_poly.pdbx_strand_id
1 'polypeptide(L)'
;MRVVKVPLGTRSYSIYIGTGLLEELGPRCAKLGLGKRCTVVSDRNVAPLYADSAHQSLRAAGFEPVRVVVPAGETAKTLRTVQLCYNQLAAHRLERTSFIVALGGGVVGDLAGFLAATYLRGIAFVQVPTSLLAAVDSSVGGKVGVNLTAGKNLVGAFYQPRLVLCDLATFHTLPEREYRAGLAEVIKYGVIYDAALFKRLERDMPTLLARRPETLAAVIARCCQIKADVVAKDETEGGLRQILNFGHTIGHALEAISRYGKY
;
A
#
# COMPACT_ATOMS: atom_id res chain seq x y z
N MET A 1 -7.40 14.61 10.20
CA MET A 1 -7.18 14.01 8.86
C MET A 1 -6.21 14.86 8.07
N ARG A 2 -5.28 14.25 7.32
CA ARG A 2 -4.37 14.91 6.37
C ARG A 2 -4.60 14.36 4.96
N VAL A 3 -4.28 15.17 3.95
CA VAL A 3 -4.40 14.79 2.54
C VAL A 3 -3.11 15.15 1.82
N VAL A 4 -2.53 14.18 1.12
CA VAL A 4 -1.37 14.39 0.24
C VAL A 4 -1.82 14.16 -1.19
N LYS A 5 -1.53 15.10 -2.10
CA LYS A 5 -1.78 14.94 -3.53
C LYS A 5 -0.51 14.42 -4.21
N VAL A 6 -0.64 13.38 -5.02
CA VAL A 6 0.46 12.85 -5.84
C VAL A 6 0.26 13.35 -7.27
N PRO A 7 1.09 14.31 -7.76
CA PRO A 7 0.85 14.99 -9.03
C PRO A 7 1.45 14.22 -10.21
N LEU A 8 0.66 13.36 -10.84
CA LEU A 8 1.07 12.52 -11.99
C LEU A 8 0.22 12.80 -13.24
N GLY A 9 -0.14 14.07 -13.44
CA GLY A 9 -1.02 14.50 -14.53
C GLY A 9 -2.38 13.81 -14.46
N THR A 10 -2.79 13.14 -15.53
CA THR A 10 -4.07 12.40 -15.61
C THR A 10 -4.17 11.23 -14.63
N ARG A 11 -3.03 10.77 -14.10
CA ARG A 11 -2.93 9.69 -13.11
C ARG A 11 -2.78 10.19 -11.68
N SER A 12 -2.99 11.48 -11.45
CA SER A 12 -2.92 12.07 -10.11
C SER A 12 -3.97 11.45 -9.18
N TYR A 13 -3.58 11.24 -7.93
CA TYR A 13 -4.46 10.69 -6.90
C TYR A 13 -4.19 11.34 -5.55
N SER A 14 -5.09 11.11 -4.60
CA SER A 14 -4.96 11.59 -3.22
C SER A 14 -4.71 10.45 -2.26
N ILE A 15 -3.91 10.75 -1.23
CA ILE A 15 -3.65 9.90 -0.08
C ILE A 15 -4.35 10.55 1.11
N TYR A 16 -5.35 9.88 1.68
CA TYR A 16 -6.02 10.32 2.89
C TYR A 16 -5.43 9.59 4.09
N ILE A 17 -5.08 10.35 5.13
CA ILE A 17 -4.39 9.84 6.31
C ILE A 17 -5.14 10.31 7.55
N GLY A 18 -5.62 9.36 8.37
CA GLY A 18 -6.44 9.67 9.53
C GLY A 18 -6.92 8.41 10.23
N THR A 19 -7.69 8.58 11.30
CA THR A 19 -8.22 7.47 12.10
C THR A 19 -9.70 7.25 11.74
N GLY A 20 -10.12 5.98 11.62
CA GLY A 20 -11.51 5.62 11.31
C GLY A 20 -11.88 5.80 9.84
N LEU A 21 -10.89 5.91 8.95
CA LEU A 21 -11.14 6.14 7.52
C LEU A 21 -11.73 4.93 6.80
N LEU A 22 -11.63 3.71 7.33
CA LEU A 22 -12.22 2.52 6.69
C LEU A 22 -13.74 2.68 6.48
N GLU A 23 -14.43 3.36 7.38
CA GLU A 23 -15.86 3.65 7.26
C GLU A 23 -16.16 4.63 6.11
N GLU A 24 -15.18 5.44 5.72
CA GLU A 24 -15.28 6.39 4.62
C GLU A 24 -14.84 5.80 3.26
N LEU A 25 -14.41 4.53 3.20
CA LEU A 25 -13.90 3.89 1.98
C LEU A 25 -14.92 3.96 0.83
N GLY A 26 -16.15 3.51 1.05
CA GLY A 26 -17.24 3.56 0.07
C GLY A 26 -17.53 4.99 -0.41
N PRO A 27 -17.86 5.95 0.48
CA PRO A 27 -18.10 7.34 0.10
C PRO A 27 -16.94 7.98 -0.70
N ARG A 28 -15.69 7.60 -0.43
CA ARG A 28 -14.52 8.08 -1.18
C ARG A 28 -14.40 7.43 -2.54
N CYS A 29 -14.61 6.12 -2.63
CA CYS A 29 -14.66 5.39 -3.90
C CYS A 29 -15.78 5.90 -4.82
N ALA A 30 -16.94 6.27 -4.28
CA ALA A 30 -18.07 6.81 -5.05
C ALA A 30 -17.71 8.12 -5.80
N LYS A 31 -16.78 8.91 -5.25
CA LYS A 31 -16.31 10.16 -5.87
C LYS A 31 -15.32 9.94 -7.03
N LEU A 32 -14.90 8.71 -7.30
CA LEU A 32 -13.88 8.38 -8.30
C LEU A 32 -14.45 7.97 -9.67
N GLY A 33 -15.78 7.90 -9.82
CA GLY A 33 -16.43 7.49 -11.06
C GLY A 33 -16.21 6.02 -11.42
N LEU A 34 -16.15 5.14 -10.41
CA LEU A 34 -15.91 3.70 -10.57
C LEU A 34 -17.22 2.94 -10.83
N GLY A 35 -17.13 1.76 -11.45
CA GLY A 35 -18.26 0.84 -11.57
C GLY A 35 -18.69 0.24 -10.23
N LYS A 36 -19.90 -0.34 -10.18
CA LYS A 36 -20.48 -0.88 -8.94
C LYS A 36 -19.79 -2.14 -8.41
N ARG A 37 -19.35 -3.04 -9.30
CA ARG A 37 -18.71 -4.30 -8.92
C ARG A 37 -17.27 -4.06 -8.52
N CYS A 38 -16.89 -4.57 -7.34
CA CYS A 38 -15.52 -4.46 -6.87
C CYS A 38 -15.09 -5.68 -6.06
N THR A 39 -13.78 -5.84 -5.91
CA THR A 39 -13.20 -6.91 -5.10
C THR A 39 -12.31 -6.34 -4.02
N VAL A 40 -12.52 -6.76 -2.78
CA VAL A 40 -11.59 -6.52 -1.67
C VAL A 40 -10.61 -7.69 -1.61
N VAL A 41 -9.35 -7.42 -1.98
CA VAL A 41 -8.25 -8.38 -1.88
C VAL A 41 -7.53 -8.13 -0.55
N SER A 42 -7.40 -9.17 0.26
CA SER A 42 -6.73 -9.14 1.57
C SER A 42 -6.03 -10.47 1.84
N ASP A 43 -5.11 -10.49 2.81
CA ASP A 43 -4.51 -11.74 3.30
C ASP A 43 -5.29 -12.35 4.48
N ARG A 44 -4.93 -13.58 4.85
CA ARG A 44 -5.55 -14.36 5.95
C ARG A 44 -5.43 -13.72 7.34
N ASN A 45 -4.46 -12.84 7.57
CA ASN A 45 -4.29 -12.16 8.87
C ASN A 45 -5.13 -10.87 8.92
N VAL A 46 -5.16 -10.12 7.82
CA VAL A 46 -5.83 -8.81 7.74
C VAL A 46 -7.34 -8.97 7.50
N ALA A 47 -7.76 -9.96 6.70
CA ALA A 47 -9.16 -10.09 6.30
C ALA A 47 -10.13 -10.25 7.48
N PRO A 48 -9.85 -11.11 8.49
CA PRO A 48 -10.74 -11.26 9.65
C PRO A 48 -10.87 -9.99 10.50
N LEU A 49 -9.93 -9.05 10.40
CA LEU A 49 -9.90 -7.84 11.20
C LEU A 49 -10.65 -6.68 10.53
N TYR A 50 -10.52 -6.53 9.22
CA TYR A 50 -10.90 -5.28 8.53
C TYR A 50 -11.77 -5.46 7.28
N ALA A 51 -11.88 -6.68 6.73
CA ALA A 51 -12.61 -6.86 5.48
C ALA A 51 -14.12 -6.62 5.64
N ASP A 52 -14.71 -6.96 6.79
CA ASP A 52 -16.13 -6.70 7.03
C ASP A 52 -16.45 -5.19 7.04
N SER A 53 -15.66 -4.38 7.76
CA SER A 53 -15.80 -2.92 7.77
C SER A 53 -15.65 -2.30 6.38
N ALA A 54 -14.63 -2.74 5.63
CA ALA A 54 -14.43 -2.28 4.24
C ALA A 54 -15.63 -2.65 3.35
N HIS A 55 -16.13 -3.88 3.45
CA HIS A 55 -17.31 -4.34 2.70
C HIS A 55 -18.56 -3.55 3.08
N GLN A 56 -18.79 -3.29 4.37
CA GLN A 56 -19.95 -2.54 4.83
C GLN A 56 -19.92 -1.11 4.30
N SER A 57 -18.78 -0.43 4.39
CA SER A 57 -18.61 0.93 3.85
C SER A 57 -18.87 0.98 2.34
N LEU A 58 -18.33 0.02 1.58
CA LEU A 58 -18.55 -0.08 0.13
C LEU A 58 -20.03 -0.36 -0.21
N ARG A 59 -20.68 -1.32 0.48
CA ARG A 59 -22.11 -1.63 0.27
C ARG A 59 -23.01 -0.44 0.58
N ALA A 60 -22.75 0.28 1.67
CA ALA A 60 -23.50 1.47 2.04
C ALA A 60 -23.41 2.58 0.98
N ALA A 61 -22.31 2.62 0.22
CA ALA A 61 -22.13 3.53 -0.92
C ALA A 61 -22.67 2.98 -2.26
N GLY A 62 -23.37 1.84 -2.26
CA GLY A 62 -24.00 1.27 -3.45
C GLY A 62 -23.10 0.38 -4.30
N PHE A 63 -21.93 -0.03 -3.79
CA PHE A 63 -21.06 -1.00 -4.46
C PHE A 63 -21.45 -2.45 -4.11
N GLU A 64 -20.95 -3.39 -4.92
CA GLU A 64 -21.15 -4.83 -4.79
C GLU A 64 -19.79 -5.51 -4.51
N PRO A 65 -19.23 -5.39 -3.28
CA PRO A 65 -17.92 -5.93 -2.96
C PRO A 65 -17.96 -7.45 -2.78
N VAL A 66 -17.07 -8.14 -3.48
CA VAL A 66 -16.72 -9.56 -3.24
C VAL A 66 -15.36 -9.66 -2.54
N ARG A 67 -15.16 -10.70 -1.74
CA ARG A 67 -13.94 -10.90 -0.97
C ARG A 67 -13.03 -11.90 -1.66
N VAL A 68 -11.76 -11.56 -1.79
CA VAL A 68 -10.69 -12.47 -2.23
C VAL A 68 -9.63 -12.52 -1.14
N VAL A 69 -9.42 -13.69 -0.56
CA VAL A 69 -8.44 -13.89 0.52
C VAL A 69 -7.25 -14.71 0.01
N VAL A 70 -6.06 -14.13 0.09
CA VAL A 70 -4.80 -14.78 -0.29
C VAL A 70 -4.03 -15.27 0.95
N PRO A 71 -3.07 -16.20 0.81
CA PRO A 71 -2.17 -16.54 1.91
C PRO A 71 -1.46 -15.30 2.47
N ALA A 72 -1.13 -15.30 3.76
CA ALA A 72 -0.36 -14.22 4.36
C ALA A 72 1.14 -14.39 4.12
N GLY A 73 1.85 -13.26 4.04
CA GLY A 73 3.30 -13.20 3.91
C GLY A 73 3.83 -13.20 2.47
N GLU A 74 5.14 -13.00 2.36
CA GLU A 74 5.85 -12.77 1.07
C GLU A 74 5.69 -13.94 0.08
N THR A 75 5.53 -15.17 0.57
CA THR A 75 5.35 -16.38 -0.26
C THR A 75 4.03 -16.36 -1.05
N ALA A 76 3.09 -15.47 -0.71
CA ALA A 76 1.87 -15.28 -1.48
C ALA A 76 2.11 -14.53 -2.81
N LYS A 77 3.19 -13.76 -2.95
CA LYS A 77 3.51 -12.97 -4.16
C LYS A 77 4.04 -13.86 -5.28
N THR A 78 3.17 -14.66 -5.89
CA THR A 78 3.53 -15.55 -6.99
C THR A 78 2.53 -15.44 -8.13
N LEU A 79 2.97 -15.77 -9.35
CA LEU A 79 2.09 -15.86 -10.52
C LEU A 79 0.97 -16.90 -10.34
N ARG A 80 1.20 -17.94 -9.53
CA ARG A 80 0.17 -18.92 -9.18
C ARG A 80 -0.96 -18.28 -8.37
N THR A 81 -0.63 -17.47 -7.36
CA THR A 81 -1.63 -16.72 -6.58
C THR A 81 -2.40 -15.76 -7.48
N VAL A 82 -1.70 -15.07 -8.38
CA VAL A 82 -2.30 -14.17 -9.38
C VAL A 82 -3.32 -14.91 -10.25
N GLN A 83 -2.96 -16.07 -10.79
CA GLN A 83 -3.87 -16.89 -11.61
C GLN A 83 -5.12 -17.32 -10.83
N LEU A 84 -4.97 -17.75 -9.57
CA LEU A 84 -6.10 -18.11 -8.72
C LEU A 84 -7.04 -16.91 -8.49
N CYS A 85 -6.46 -15.72 -8.28
CA CYS A 85 -7.22 -14.50 -8.14
C CYS A 85 -7.97 -14.16 -9.44
N TYR A 86 -7.36 -14.25 -10.62
CA TYR A 86 -8.07 -14.03 -11.90
C TYR A 86 -9.31 -14.91 -12.06
N ASN A 87 -9.22 -16.18 -11.70
CA ASN A 87 -10.35 -17.10 -11.76
C ASN A 87 -11.50 -16.62 -10.86
N GLN A 88 -11.19 -16.10 -9.67
CA GLN A 88 -12.19 -15.52 -8.77
C GLN A 88 -12.77 -14.22 -9.33
N LEU A 89 -11.95 -13.31 -9.87
CA LEU A 89 -12.44 -12.07 -10.50
C LEU A 89 -13.39 -12.37 -11.67
N ALA A 90 -13.04 -13.36 -12.50
CA ALA A 90 -13.87 -13.81 -13.62
C ALA A 90 -15.18 -14.47 -13.16
N ALA A 91 -15.12 -15.33 -12.14
CA ALA A 91 -16.30 -15.97 -11.56
C ALA A 91 -17.29 -14.94 -10.98
N HIS A 92 -16.77 -13.84 -10.41
CA HIS A 92 -17.56 -12.72 -9.92
C HIS A 92 -17.91 -11.68 -10.99
N ARG A 93 -17.61 -11.97 -12.26
CA ARG A 93 -17.94 -11.12 -13.42
C ARG A 93 -17.44 -9.69 -13.26
N LEU A 94 -16.19 -9.52 -12.83
CA LEU A 94 -15.55 -8.21 -12.91
C LEU A 94 -15.35 -7.82 -14.38
N GLU A 95 -15.63 -6.55 -14.66
CA GLU A 95 -15.58 -5.95 -15.99
C GLU A 95 -14.57 -4.79 -16.01
N ARG A 96 -14.35 -4.15 -17.15
CA ARG A 96 -13.36 -3.06 -17.29
C ARG A 96 -13.63 -1.86 -16.38
N THR A 97 -14.89 -1.65 -15.99
CA THR A 97 -15.30 -0.56 -15.09
C THR A 97 -15.24 -0.97 -13.61
N SER A 98 -15.05 -2.26 -13.31
CA SER A 98 -14.83 -2.75 -11.95
C SER A 98 -13.52 -2.23 -11.36
N PHE A 99 -13.36 -2.40 -10.05
CA PHE A 99 -12.13 -2.02 -9.36
C PHE A 99 -11.72 -2.98 -8.26
N ILE A 100 -10.44 -2.95 -7.92
CA ILE A 100 -9.85 -3.73 -6.83
C ILE A 100 -9.56 -2.80 -5.64
N VAL A 101 -9.88 -3.25 -4.43
CA VAL A 101 -9.43 -2.64 -3.18
C VAL A 101 -8.37 -3.55 -2.58
N ALA A 102 -7.14 -3.04 -2.47
CA ALA A 102 -6.02 -3.72 -1.83
C ALA A 102 -6.01 -3.39 -0.33
N LEU A 103 -6.55 -4.28 0.49
CA LEU A 103 -6.64 -4.13 1.95
C LEU A 103 -5.57 -5.00 2.62
N GLY A 104 -4.45 -4.40 3.00
CA GLY A 104 -3.34 -5.15 3.59
C GLY A 104 -2.01 -4.42 3.63
N GLY A 105 -0.95 -5.15 3.96
CA GLY A 105 0.43 -4.65 3.87
C GLY A 105 0.95 -4.59 2.43
N GLY A 106 2.26 -4.34 2.27
CA GLY A 106 2.90 -4.18 0.96
C GLY A 106 2.75 -5.41 0.05
N VAL A 107 2.70 -6.61 0.63
CA VAL A 107 2.46 -7.88 -0.09
C VAL A 107 1.13 -7.86 -0.84
N VAL A 108 0.05 -7.51 -0.12
CA VAL A 108 -1.29 -7.41 -0.70
C VAL A 108 -1.34 -6.24 -1.68
N GLY A 109 -0.73 -5.10 -1.36
CA GLY A 109 -0.65 -3.94 -2.24
C GLY A 109 -0.04 -4.26 -3.61
N ASP A 110 1.13 -4.90 -3.61
CA ASP A 110 1.83 -5.28 -4.84
C ASP A 110 1.05 -6.32 -5.66
N LEU A 111 0.55 -7.37 -4.99
CA LEU A 111 -0.21 -8.43 -5.65
C LEU A 111 -1.52 -7.90 -6.25
N ALA A 112 -2.30 -7.15 -5.47
CA ALA A 112 -3.58 -6.59 -5.89
C ALA A 112 -3.41 -5.50 -6.94
N GLY A 113 -2.37 -4.69 -6.83
CA GLY A 113 -2.01 -3.71 -7.85
C GLY A 113 -1.59 -4.38 -9.15
N PHE A 114 -0.83 -5.48 -9.09
CA PHE A 114 -0.45 -6.24 -10.29
C PHE A 114 -1.67 -6.91 -10.93
N LEU A 115 -2.56 -7.48 -10.13
CA LEU A 115 -3.87 -7.98 -10.59
C LEU A 115 -4.64 -6.88 -11.33
N ALA A 116 -4.72 -5.68 -10.76
CA ALA A 116 -5.42 -4.56 -11.37
C ALA A 116 -4.77 -4.11 -12.69
N ALA A 117 -3.44 -4.08 -12.75
CA ALA A 117 -2.69 -3.66 -13.94
C ALA A 117 -2.90 -4.58 -15.15
N THR A 118 -3.15 -5.87 -14.90
CA THR A 118 -3.07 -6.93 -15.92
C THR A 118 -4.43 -7.55 -16.23
N TYR A 119 -5.34 -7.63 -15.25
CA TYR A 119 -6.70 -8.12 -15.48
C TYR A 119 -7.45 -7.19 -16.44
N LEU A 120 -8.03 -7.76 -17.51
CA LEU A 120 -8.67 -7.02 -18.61
C LEU A 120 -7.79 -5.91 -19.22
N ARG A 121 -6.45 -6.06 -19.11
CA ARG A 121 -5.43 -5.08 -19.52
C ARG A 121 -5.47 -3.75 -18.73
N GLY A 122 -5.97 -3.79 -17.50
CA GLY A 122 -6.03 -2.63 -16.63
C GLY A 122 -7.45 -2.35 -16.16
N ILE A 123 -7.66 -2.45 -14.85
CA ILE A 123 -8.86 -1.96 -14.15
C ILE A 123 -8.43 -1.07 -12.98
N ALA A 124 -9.32 -0.18 -12.54
CA ALA A 124 -9.00 0.71 -11.44
C ALA A 124 -8.66 -0.05 -10.15
N PHE A 125 -7.81 0.53 -9.30
CA PHE A 125 -7.62 0.03 -7.95
C PHE A 125 -7.41 1.13 -6.92
N VAL A 126 -7.69 0.78 -5.66
CA VAL A 126 -7.55 1.63 -4.48
C VAL A 126 -6.68 0.89 -3.48
N GLN A 127 -5.76 1.59 -2.82
CA GLN A 127 -4.96 1.01 -1.74
C GLN A 127 -5.49 1.41 -0.37
N VAL A 128 -5.52 0.43 0.53
CA VAL A 128 -5.84 0.60 1.94
C VAL A 128 -4.72 -0.06 2.75
N PRO A 129 -3.55 0.62 2.89
CA PRO A 129 -2.38 0.05 3.54
C PRO A 129 -2.64 -0.14 5.05
N THR A 130 -2.38 -1.35 5.55
CA THR A 130 -2.56 -1.72 6.97
C THR A 130 -1.24 -1.96 7.72
N SER A 131 -0.10 -1.73 7.06
CA SER A 131 1.22 -1.65 7.70
C SER A 131 1.84 -0.27 7.53
N LEU A 132 2.65 0.14 8.50
CA LEU A 132 3.35 1.44 8.42
C LEU A 132 4.25 1.51 7.18
N LEU A 133 4.98 0.43 6.89
CA LEU A 133 5.82 0.32 5.69
C LEU A 133 5.02 0.53 4.40
N ALA A 134 3.86 -0.12 4.26
CA ALA A 134 3.02 0.07 3.08
C ALA A 134 2.48 1.50 2.99
N ALA A 135 2.13 2.11 4.13
CA ALA A 135 1.58 3.46 4.17
C ALA A 135 2.59 4.55 3.78
N VAL A 136 3.87 4.39 4.12
CA VAL A 136 4.91 5.39 3.81
C VAL A 136 5.72 5.08 2.57
N ASP A 137 5.65 3.85 2.07
CA ASP A 137 6.46 3.40 0.94
C ASP A 137 5.59 2.75 -0.15
N SER A 138 5.14 1.51 0.01
CA SER A 138 4.54 0.71 -1.08
C SER A 138 3.27 1.31 -1.71
N SER A 139 2.54 2.14 -0.97
CA SER A 139 1.31 2.79 -1.48
C SER A 139 1.55 4.03 -2.35
N VAL A 140 2.81 4.45 -2.50
CA VAL A 140 3.21 5.58 -3.34
C VAL A 140 4.25 5.11 -4.36
N GLY A 141 4.13 5.55 -5.62
CA GLY A 141 5.15 5.28 -6.66
C GLY A 141 4.79 4.19 -7.67
N GLY A 142 3.61 3.58 -7.56
CA GLY A 142 2.99 2.75 -8.61
C GLY A 142 3.68 1.42 -8.93
N LYS A 143 4.76 1.05 -8.22
CA LYS A 143 5.37 -0.27 -8.39
C LYS A 143 4.44 -1.32 -7.83
N VAL A 144 4.09 -2.30 -8.66
CA VAL A 144 3.26 -3.44 -8.28
C VAL A 144 3.86 -4.69 -8.93
N GLY A 145 3.76 -5.85 -8.28
CA GLY A 145 4.38 -7.04 -8.83
C GLY A 145 4.38 -8.28 -7.95
N VAL A 146 5.05 -9.30 -8.45
CA VAL A 146 5.20 -10.61 -7.83
C VAL A 146 6.63 -11.11 -7.93
N ASN A 147 6.93 -12.13 -7.13
CA ASN A 147 8.24 -12.75 -7.07
C ASN A 147 8.31 -13.93 -8.05
N LEU A 148 9.52 -14.17 -8.55
CA LEU A 148 9.90 -15.41 -9.23
C LEU A 148 10.83 -16.22 -8.32
N THR A 149 11.04 -17.49 -8.65
CA THR A 149 12.07 -18.30 -8.00
C THR A 149 13.45 -17.66 -8.10
N ALA A 150 13.71 -16.94 -9.20
CA ALA A 150 14.96 -16.23 -9.44
C ALA A 150 15.14 -14.95 -8.59
N GLY A 151 14.08 -14.39 -8.02
CA GLY A 151 14.18 -13.17 -7.22
C GLY A 151 12.86 -12.45 -6.96
N LYS A 152 12.92 -11.51 -6.00
CA LYS A 152 11.78 -10.68 -5.62
C LYS A 152 11.48 -9.60 -6.66
N ASN A 153 10.19 -9.26 -6.83
CA ASN A 153 9.70 -8.13 -7.63
C ASN A 153 10.21 -8.08 -9.08
N LEU A 154 10.63 -9.21 -9.66
CA LEU A 154 11.15 -9.26 -11.03
C LEU A 154 10.06 -9.17 -12.10
N VAL A 155 8.81 -9.46 -11.75
CA VAL A 155 7.66 -9.36 -12.65
C VAL A 155 6.68 -8.37 -12.05
N GLY A 156 6.36 -7.32 -12.80
CA GLY A 156 5.52 -6.24 -12.29
C GLY A 156 5.10 -5.24 -13.34
N ALA A 157 4.49 -4.16 -12.88
CA ALA A 157 4.09 -3.01 -13.68
C ALA A 157 4.25 -1.71 -12.89
N PHE A 158 4.32 -0.59 -13.60
CA PHE A 158 4.07 0.74 -13.03
C PHE A 158 2.58 1.06 -13.21
N TYR A 159 1.80 0.92 -12.14
CA TYR A 159 0.35 1.08 -12.14
C TYR A 159 -0.12 1.89 -10.93
N GLN A 160 -0.68 3.08 -11.18
CA GLN A 160 -1.03 4.03 -10.13
C GLN A 160 -2.44 3.76 -9.58
N PRO A 161 -2.64 3.84 -8.25
CA PRO A 161 -3.97 3.73 -7.67
C PRO A 161 -4.82 4.97 -7.99
N ARG A 162 -6.14 4.83 -7.89
CA ARG A 162 -7.09 5.95 -7.95
C ARG A 162 -7.20 6.70 -6.62
N LEU A 163 -6.83 6.03 -5.53
CA LEU A 163 -6.94 6.51 -4.16
C LEU A 163 -6.04 5.67 -3.25
N VAL A 164 -5.46 6.32 -2.24
CA VAL A 164 -4.87 5.65 -1.08
C VAL A 164 -5.60 6.12 0.17
N LEU A 165 -6.06 5.18 1.00
CA LEU A 165 -6.78 5.45 2.23
C LEU A 165 -6.03 4.79 3.40
N CYS A 166 -5.27 5.60 4.13
CA CYS A 166 -4.44 5.16 5.25
C CYS A 166 -5.21 5.41 6.56
N ASP A 167 -5.88 4.37 7.04
CA ASP A 167 -6.54 4.37 8.35
C ASP A 167 -5.55 3.97 9.45
N LEU A 168 -5.19 4.93 10.30
CA LEU A 168 -4.26 4.75 11.40
C LEU A 168 -4.77 3.77 12.46
N ALA A 169 -6.09 3.56 12.56
CA ALA A 169 -6.66 2.58 13.47
C ALA A 169 -6.16 1.16 13.18
N THR A 170 -5.88 0.86 11.91
CA THR A 170 -5.39 -0.46 11.47
C THR A 170 -4.02 -0.81 12.07
N PHE A 171 -3.21 0.20 12.41
CA PHE A 171 -1.89 -0.04 12.96
C PHE A 171 -1.92 -0.53 14.41
N HIS A 172 -3.05 -0.47 15.14
CA HIS A 172 -3.10 -0.97 16.52
C HIS A 172 -2.92 -2.49 16.61
N THR A 173 -3.34 -3.23 15.59
CA THR A 173 -3.18 -4.70 15.54
C THR A 173 -1.88 -5.14 14.91
N LEU A 174 -1.10 -4.21 14.34
CA LEU A 174 0.15 -4.52 13.67
C LEU A 174 1.19 -5.00 14.69
N PRO A 175 1.85 -6.16 14.46
CA PRO A 175 2.91 -6.64 15.34
C PRO A 175 4.01 -5.60 15.51
N GLU A 176 4.55 -5.47 16.72
CA GLU A 176 5.55 -4.45 17.06
C GLU A 176 6.78 -4.49 16.15
N ARG A 177 7.24 -5.68 15.78
CA ARG A 177 8.37 -5.85 14.85
C ARG A 177 8.07 -5.27 13.46
N GLU A 178 6.86 -5.47 12.94
CA GLU A 178 6.43 -4.95 11.63
C GLU A 178 6.23 -3.42 11.67
N TYR A 179 5.73 -2.91 12.79
CA TYR A 179 5.64 -1.46 13.01
C TYR A 179 7.03 -0.81 13.01
N ARG A 180 7.99 -1.40 13.74
CA ARG A 180 9.38 -0.93 13.77
C ARG A 180 10.09 -1.05 12.43
N ALA A 181 9.81 -2.10 11.65
CA ALA A 181 10.31 -2.21 10.28
C ALA A 181 9.83 -1.02 9.42
N GLY A 182 8.56 -0.62 9.55
CA GLY A 182 8.05 0.59 8.89
C GLY A 182 8.69 1.89 9.39
N LEU A 183 9.07 1.98 10.68
CA LEU A 183 9.79 3.14 11.21
C LEU A 183 11.19 3.30 10.60
N ALA A 184 11.85 2.22 10.19
CA ALA A 184 13.13 2.30 9.48
C ALA A 184 12.99 3.09 8.17
N GLU A 185 11.92 2.83 7.40
CA GLU A 185 11.59 3.59 6.19
C GLU A 185 11.25 5.04 6.47
N VAL A 186 10.53 5.32 7.56
CA VAL A 186 10.25 6.68 8.03
C VAL A 186 11.55 7.45 8.31
N ILE A 187 12.49 6.82 9.04
CA ILE A 187 13.80 7.42 9.36
C ILE A 187 14.60 7.65 8.09
N LYS A 188 14.58 6.70 7.15
CA LYS A 188 15.26 6.80 5.85
C LYS A 188 14.92 8.11 5.14
N TYR A 189 13.64 8.49 5.08
CA TYR A 189 13.23 9.76 4.45
C TYR A 189 13.85 11.00 5.10
N GLY A 190 13.99 11.00 6.42
CA GLY A 190 14.69 12.07 7.14
C GLY A 190 16.16 12.15 6.76
N VAL A 191 16.84 11.00 6.68
CA VAL A 191 18.27 10.92 6.34
C VAL A 191 18.54 11.37 4.89
N ILE A 192 17.73 10.92 3.94
CA ILE A 192 18.04 11.09 2.51
C ILE A 192 17.51 12.40 1.90
N TYR A 193 16.53 13.06 2.54
CA TYR A 193 15.80 14.17 1.91
C TYR A 193 15.45 15.32 2.84
N ASP A 194 15.17 15.07 4.13
CA ASP A 194 14.60 16.08 5.02
C ASP A 194 15.21 16.06 6.43
N ALA A 195 16.25 16.88 6.62
CA ALA A 195 16.91 17.05 7.92
C ALA A 195 15.98 17.58 9.03
N ALA A 196 14.93 18.34 8.68
CA ALA A 196 13.96 18.82 9.65
C ALA A 196 13.02 17.69 10.10
N LEU A 197 12.63 16.80 9.16
CA LEU A 197 11.95 15.56 9.51
C LEU A 197 12.84 14.70 10.41
N PHE A 198 14.12 14.53 10.09
CA PHE A 198 15.04 13.74 10.92
C PHE A 198 15.10 14.25 12.36
N LYS A 199 15.35 15.55 12.57
CA LYS A 199 15.33 16.18 13.91
C LYS A 199 14.00 16.02 14.64
N ARG A 200 12.90 16.09 13.88
CA ARG A 200 11.56 15.86 14.43
C ARG A 200 11.39 14.41 14.89
N LEU A 201 11.88 13.43 14.14
CA LEU A 201 11.80 12.02 14.50
C LEU A 201 12.58 11.74 15.79
N GLU A 202 13.75 12.34 15.99
CA GLU A 202 14.53 12.23 17.23
C GLU A 202 13.71 12.67 18.45
N ARG A 203 13.02 13.81 18.33
CA ARG A 203 12.17 14.36 19.40
C ARG A 203 10.88 13.55 19.62
N ASP A 204 10.20 13.19 18.52
CA ASP A 204 8.83 12.65 18.58
C ASP A 204 8.81 11.10 18.70
N MET A 205 9.97 10.42 18.68
CA MET A 205 10.06 8.95 18.69
C MET A 205 9.24 8.27 19.79
N PRO A 206 9.22 8.74 21.07
CA PRO A 206 8.38 8.12 22.09
C PRO A 206 6.89 8.13 21.72
N THR A 207 6.40 9.21 21.10
CA THR A 207 5.01 9.32 20.66
C THR A 207 4.71 8.47 19.43
N LEU A 208 5.69 8.29 18.54
CA LEU A 208 5.60 7.38 17.40
C LEU A 208 5.56 5.92 17.85
N LEU A 209 6.39 5.51 18.80
CA LEU A 209 6.36 4.17 19.38
C LEU A 209 5.04 3.90 20.11
N ALA A 210 4.47 4.92 20.74
CA ALA A 210 3.14 4.87 21.33
C ALA A 210 1.98 5.00 20.30
N ARG A 211 2.29 5.01 19.00
CA ARG A 211 1.33 5.07 17.87
C ARG A 211 0.31 6.23 17.98
N ARG A 212 0.74 7.38 18.52
CA ARG A 212 -0.15 8.55 18.72
C ARG A 212 -0.66 9.08 17.37
N PRO A 213 -1.98 9.13 17.12
CA PRO A 213 -2.54 9.43 15.80
C PRO A 213 -2.09 10.76 15.20
N GLU A 214 -1.98 11.81 16.00
CA GLU A 214 -1.65 13.17 15.55
C GLU A 214 -0.22 13.23 14.98
N THR A 215 0.74 12.67 15.73
CA THR A 215 2.14 12.56 15.34
C THR A 215 2.27 11.65 14.13
N LEU A 216 1.64 10.47 14.20
CA LEU A 216 1.76 9.46 13.16
C LEU A 216 1.20 9.95 11.82
N ALA A 217 0.02 10.58 11.84
CA ALA A 217 -0.55 11.21 10.65
C ALA A 217 0.38 12.26 10.03
N ALA A 218 1.06 13.07 10.86
CA ALA A 218 1.95 14.12 10.37
C ALA A 218 3.20 13.55 9.71
N VAL A 219 3.78 12.52 10.33
CA VAL A 219 4.99 11.86 9.83
C VAL A 219 4.70 11.07 8.56
N ILE A 220 3.62 10.29 8.51
CA ILE A 220 3.20 9.57 7.30
C ILE A 220 2.94 10.55 6.16
N ALA A 221 2.20 11.63 6.42
CA ALA A 221 1.94 12.64 5.39
C ALA A 221 3.23 13.24 4.83
N ARG A 222 4.23 13.51 5.67
CA ARG A 222 5.52 14.01 5.21
C ARG A 222 6.30 12.99 4.39
N CYS A 223 6.33 11.72 4.82
CA CYS A 223 6.97 10.64 4.06
C CYS A 223 6.33 10.46 2.68
N CYS A 224 4.98 10.44 2.63
CA CYS A 224 4.24 10.38 1.38
C CYS A 224 4.51 11.58 0.47
N GLN A 225 4.61 12.79 1.03
CA GLN A 225 4.96 13.98 0.24
C GLN A 225 6.37 13.87 -0.33
N ILE A 226 7.35 13.47 0.48
CA ILE A 226 8.74 13.28 0.02
C ILE A 226 8.78 12.25 -1.12
N LYS A 227 8.13 11.09 -0.94
CA LYS A 227 8.08 10.07 -1.98
C LYS A 227 7.34 10.56 -3.23
N ALA A 228 6.23 11.29 -3.08
CA ALA A 228 5.51 11.89 -4.20
C ALA A 228 6.38 12.89 -4.98
N ASP A 229 7.16 13.74 -4.29
CA ASP A 229 8.07 14.70 -4.91
C ASP A 229 9.18 14.00 -5.71
N VAL A 230 9.71 12.90 -5.18
CA VAL A 230 10.73 12.07 -5.86
C VAL A 230 10.12 11.36 -7.08
N VAL A 231 8.96 10.74 -6.92
CA VAL A 231 8.26 10.01 -8.00
C VAL A 231 7.80 10.94 -9.12
N ALA A 232 7.31 12.14 -8.80
CA ALA A 232 6.90 13.12 -9.80
C ALA A 232 8.07 13.62 -10.66
N LYS A 233 9.30 13.61 -10.12
CA LYS A 233 10.53 13.94 -10.85
C LYS A 233 11.10 12.75 -11.62
N ASP A 234 10.83 11.53 -11.15
CA ASP A 234 11.38 10.28 -11.71
C ASP A 234 10.42 9.09 -11.47
N GLU A 235 9.45 8.90 -12.36
CA GLU A 235 8.40 7.89 -12.19
C GLU A 235 8.90 6.45 -12.45
N THR A 236 9.92 6.27 -13.29
CA THR A 236 10.38 4.94 -13.74
C THR A 236 11.80 4.59 -13.30
N GLU A 237 12.36 5.32 -12.34
CA GLU A 237 13.65 5.03 -11.67
C GLU A 237 14.91 5.18 -12.53
N GLY A 238 14.97 6.24 -13.33
CA GLY A 238 16.14 6.55 -14.16
C GLY A 238 17.22 7.39 -13.49
N GLY A 239 16.98 7.97 -12.31
CA GLY A 239 17.91 8.90 -11.66
C GLY A 239 17.61 9.15 -10.19
N LEU A 240 16.98 10.30 -9.88
CA LEU A 240 16.76 10.75 -8.49
C LEU A 240 16.12 9.69 -7.61
N ARG A 241 15.24 8.83 -8.14
CA ARG A 241 14.52 7.84 -7.34
C ARG A 241 15.43 6.79 -6.70
N GLN A 242 16.67 6.64 -7.17
CA GLN A 242 17.67 5.76 -6.56
C GLN A 242 18.01 6.12 -5.11
N ILE A 243 17.80 7.38 -4.68
CA ILE A 243 18.03 7.77 -3.27
C ILE A 243 17.13 6.97 -2.30
N LEU A 244 15.96 6.50 -2.78
CA LEU A 244 15.05 5.68 -1.99
C LEU A 244 15.64 4.31 -1.64
N ASN A 245 16.71 3.88 -2.33
CA ASN A 245 17.40 2.62 -2.07
C ASN A 245 18.50 2.76 -1.00
N PHE A 246 18.60 3.90 -0.29
CA PHE A 246 19.55 4.05 0.81
C PHE A 246 19.43 2.89 1.81
N GLY A 247 20.57 2.28 2.15
CA GLY A 247 20.65 1.11 3.03
C GLY A 247 20.24 -0.23 2.40
N HIS A 248 19.50 -0.24 1.28
CA HIS A 248 18.91 -1.46 0.71
C HIS A 248 19.95 -2.42 0.13
N THR A 249 21.09 -1.94 -0.39
CA THR A 249 22.16 -2.82 -0.88
C THR A 249 22.68 -3.74 0.23
N ILE A 250 22.90 -3.18 1.42
CA ILE A 250 23.33 -3.95 2.59
C ILE A 250 22.16 -4.76 3.17
N GLY A 251 20.97 -4.15 3.26
CA GLY A 251 19.75 -4.79 3.74
C GLY A 251 19.41 -6.07 2.96
N HIS A 252 19.42 -6.01 1.63
CA HIS A 252 19.15 -7.16 0.77
C HIS A 252 20.17 -8.28 0.96
N ALA A 253 21.45 -7.97 1.18
CA ALA A 253 22.47 -8.98 1.47
C ALA A 253 22.18 -9.70 2.80
N LEU A 254 21.81 -8.95 3.84
CA LEU A 254 21.43 -9.50 5.15
C LEU A 254 20.15 -10.35 5.06
N GLU A 255 19.14 -9.87 4.35
CA GLU A 255 17.91 -10.63 4.10
C GLU A 255 18.16 -11.94 3.36
N ALA A 256 19.03 -11.92 2.33
CA ALA A 256 19.38 -13.10 1.56
C ALA A 256 20.13 -14.14 2.41
N ILE A 257 21.13 -13.71 3.19
CA ILE A 257 21.94 -14.61 4.05
C ILE A 257 21.09 -15.19 5.19
N SER A 258 20.17 -14.41 5.76
CA SER A 258 19.23 -14.87 6.78
C SER A 258 18.07 -15.71 6.24
N ARG A 259 18.01 -15.93 4.91
CA ARG A 259 16.91 -16.62 4.21
C ARG A 259 15.53 -16.05 4.56
N TYR A 260 15.47 -14.74 4.79
CA TYR A 260 14.26 -14.04 5.22
C TYR A 260 13.63 -14.60 6.51
N GLY A 261 14.46 -15.25 7.34
CA GLY A 261 14.07 -15.77 8.65
C GLY A 261 13.88 -14.66 9.69
N LYS A 262 13.39 -15.04 10.87
CA LYS A 262 13.36 -14.13 12.02
C LYS A 262 14.77 -14.04 12.62
N TYR A 263 15.33 -12.85 12.57
CA TYR A 263 16.43 -12.38 13.39
C TYR A 263 15.92 -11.26 14.30
#